data_AF-A0A1Q9MVI8-F1
#
_entry.id   AF-A0A1Q9MVI8-F1
#
_cell.length_a   1.000
_cell.length_b   1.000
_cell.length_c   1.000
_cell.angle_alpha   90.00
_cell.angle_beta   90.00
_cell.angle_gamma   90.00
#
_symmetry.space_group_name_H-M   'P 1'
#
loop_
_entity.id
_entity.type
_entity.pdbx_description
1 polymer ?
#
loop_
_entity_poly.entity_id
_entity_poly.type
_entity_poly.pdbx_seq_one_letter_code
_entity_poly.pdbx_strand_id
1 'polypeptide(L)'
;MVKKPAAKPVEGSQEVKADEVKVAKAEETTATPKKEEVSKHLGELVKKGEFVLADVFGKVKNGRAFYATNKMDAIREKIYEEKKQYTPELVVIGEKGFLFDTITEDMEKGTWKVGDQKTFDLTAEQAFGKRDGSKLRQMGVREFKKKTGKDAKLGEEYRDAKSGERGYVIRLNQGRALIDLNHPLAGKEITYVVKVVDKMTEEKEILNSFLVKNGPGINPELFKITRKDKDIEIEIPQAYMWSNLMYFKLNVGLEMTRYLPNVERVRFIETIEKIPETKSDSDHGHEHDHKTEKAEKKPAKKAARKKTSSHTESAKSGESAKDASTDKADEETKTKE
;
A
#
# COMPACT_ATOMS: atom_id res chain seq x y z
N MET A 1 -77.80 -28.23 26.79
CA MET A 1 -77.21 -28.64 25.49
C MET A 1 -75.75 -29.02 25.74
N VAL A 2 -75.23 -30.19 25.34
CA VAL A 2 -74.89 -30.63 23.95
C VAL A 2 -73.88 -29.66 23.32
N LYS A 3 -72.72 -30.02 22.76
CA LYS A 3 -71.76 -31.16 22.76
C LYS A 3 -70.69 -30.79 21.68
N LYS A 4 -69.46 -31.32 21.78
CA LYS A 4 -68.44 -31.43 20.67
C LYS A 4 -68.96 -32.33 19.51
N PRO A 5 -68.34 -32.47 18.31
CA PRO A 5 -66.90 -32.40 17.93
C PRO A 5 -66.58 -31.15 17.05
N ALA A 6 -65.67 -31.04 16.06
CA ALA A 6 -64.81 -31.97 15.29
C ALA A 6 -63.49 -31.29 14.77
N ALA A 7 -63.06 -31.51 13.52
CA ALA A 7 -61.97 -32.41 13.10
C ALA A 7 -61.35 -31.95 11.74
N LYS A 8 -60.28 -32.62 11.25
CA LYS A 8 -59.56 -32.39 9.96
C LYS A 8 -60.10 -33.34 8.85
N PRO A 9 -59.45 -33.53 7.66
CA PRO A 9 -58.53 -32.70 6.84
C PRO A 9 -59.03 -32.59 5.36
N VAL A 10 -58.25 -32.00 4.44
CA VAL A 10 -58.38 -32.18 2.97
C VAL A 10 -57.00 -32.18 2.29
N GLU A 11 -56.80 -33.07 1.31
CA GLU A 11 -55.64 -33.13 0.39
C GLU A 11 -56.06 -32.74 -1.05
N GLY A 12 -55.09 -32.48 -1.94
CA GLY A 12 -55.30 -32.17 -3.36
C GLY A 12 -54.93 -30.70 -3.67
N SER A 13 -53.88 -30.35 -4.41
CA SER A 13 -53.37 -30.84 -5.72
C SER A 13 -54.20 -30.38 -6.92
N GLN A 14 -53.85 -29.23 -7.49
CA GLN A 14 -53.89 -29.00 -8.94
C GLN A 14 -52.92 -27.89 -9.37
N GLU A 15 -52.56 -27.88 -10.64
CA GLU A 15 -51.41 -27.15 -11.18
C GLU A 15 -51.73 -25.70 -11.59
N VAL A 16 -50.74 -24.83 -11.49
CA VAL A 16 -50.59 -23.68 -12.39
C VAL A 16 -49.16 -23.64 -12.92
N LYS A 17 -49.06 -23.33 -14.21
CA LYS A 17 -47.90 -23.64 -15.07
C LYS A 17 -46.68 -22.77 -14.75
N ALA A 18 -45.49 -23.30 -15.08
CA ALA A 18 -44.28 -22.50 -15.16
C ALA A 18 -44.31 -21.58 -16.39
N ASP A 19 -43.79 -20.36 -16.23
CA ASP A 19 -43.38 -19.47 -17.32
C ASP A 19 -41.86 -19.31 -17.29
N GLU A 20 -41.20 -19.38 -18.46
CA GLU A 20 -39.75 -19.32 -18.57
C GLU A 20 -39.21 -17.88 -18.44
N VAL A 21 -38.75 -17.49 -17.24
CA VAL A 21 -37.85 -16.33 -17.12
C VAL A 21 -36.44 -16.77 -17.50
N LYS A 22 -36.04 -16.48 -18.73
CA LYS A 22 -34.71 -16.77 -19.28
C LYS A 22 -33.63 -15.98 -18.53
N VAL A 23 -33.00 -16.61 -17.54
CA VAL A 23 -31.82 -16.08 -16.87
C VAL A 23 -30.67 -15.96 -17.87
N ALA A 24 -30.20 -14.74 -18.11
CA ALA A 24 -29.03 -14.52 -18.96
C ALA A 24 -27.79 -15.16 -18.33
N LYS A 25 -27.05 -15.93 -19.13
CA LYS A 25 -25.88 -16.70 -18.69
C LYS A 25 -24.71 -15.77 -18.37
N ALA A 26 -24.65 -15.28 -17.13
CA ALA A 26 -23.41 -14.77 -16.56
C ALA A 26 -22.41 -15.93 -16.46
N GLU A 27 -21.18 -15.74 -16.93
CA GLU A 27 -20.17 -16.80 -16.92
C GLU A 27 -19.63 -17.00 -15.51
N GLU A 28 -19.99 -18.14 -14.89
CA GLU A 28 -19.32 -18.62 -13.69
C GLU A 28 -17.85 -18.90 -14.00
N THR A 29 -17.01 -17.89 -13.80
CA THR A 29 -15.57 -18.09 -13.62
C THR A 29 -15.41 -18.81 -12.29
N THR A 30 -15.46 -20.14 -12.32
CA THR A 30 -15.33 -21.02 -11.16
C THR A 30 -13.93 -20.88 -10.56
N ALA A 31 -13.76 -19.86 -9.73
CA ALA A 31 -12.62 -19.67 -8.87
C ALA A 31 -12.68 -20.72 -7.75
N THR A 32 -12.36 -21.96 -8.12
CA THR A 32 -12.24 -23.09 -7.19
C THR A 32 -11.41 -22.63 -6.00
N PRO A 33 -11.94 -22.66 -4.77
CA PRO A 33 -11.12 -22.29 -3.61
C PRO A 33 -9.92 -23.22 -3.59
N LYS A 34 -8.71 -22.66 -3.52
CA LYS A 34 -7.55 -23.45 -3.10
C LYS A 34 -7.93 -24.06 -1.77
N LYS A 35 -8.01 -25.40 -1.74
CA LYS A 35 -8.20 -26.18 -0.53
C LYS A 35 -7.15 -25.69 0.48
N GLU A 36 -7.54 -25.46 1.73
CA GLU A 36 -6.55 -25.25 2.79
C GLU A 36 -5.72 -26.54 2.86
N GLU A 37 -4.51 -26.51 2.28
CA GLU A 37 -3.52 -27.56 2.45
C GLU A 37 -3.05 -27.48 3.90
N VAL A 38 -3.66 -28.33 4.73
CA VAL A 38 -3.38 -28.40 6.15
C VAL A 38 -1.89 -28.68 6.34
N SER A 39 -1.20 -27.76 7.01
CA SER A 39 0.24 -27.79 7.22
C SER A 39 0.75 -29.18 7.63
N LYS A 40 1.86 -29.60 7.00
CA LYS A 40 2.63 -30.81 7.35
C LYS A 40 3.10 -30.83 8.82
N HIS A 41 3.09 -29.66 9.48
CA HIS A 41 3.52 -29.41 10.85
C HIS A 41 2.36 -29.16 11.84
N LEU A 42 1.09 -29.36 11.45
CA LEU A 42 -0.07 -29.07 12.31
C LEU A 42 0.06 -29.72 13.70
N GLY A 43 -0.09 -28.91 14.76
CA GLY A 43 0.02 -29.35 16.15
C GLY A 43 1.45 -29.43 16.71
N GLU A 44 2.49 -29.23 15.90
CA GLU A 44 3.86 -29.02 16.39
C GLU A 44 3.96 -27.74 17.21
N LEU A 45 4.75 -27.76 18.28
CA LEU A 45 5.11 -26.57 19.04
C LEU A 45 6.06 -25.67 18.24
N VAL A 46 5.83 -24.36 18.33
CA VAL A 46 6.72 -23.33 17.77
C VAL A 46 7.56 -22.67 18.86
N LYS A 47 8.85 -22.45 18.58
CA LYS A 47 9.88 -22.02 19.55
C LYS A 47 10.61 -20.77 19.10
N LYS A 48 11.23 -20.03 20.04
CA LYS A 48 12.04 -18.84 19.72
C LYS A 48 13.08 -19.13 18.63
N GLY A 49 13.18 -18.24 17.65
CA GLY A 49 14.07 -18.36 16.49
C GLY A 49 13.58 -19.29 15.38
N GLU A 50 12.44 -19.97 15.54
CA GLU A 50 11.79 -20.67 14.43
C GLU A 50 10.99 -19.69 13.56
N PHE A 51 10.87 -20.03 12.27
CA PHE A 51 10.17 -19.26 11.25
C PHE A 51 8.76 -19.83 11.06
N VAL A 52 7.74 -18.97 11.07
CA VAL A 52 6.34 -19.39 10.86
C VAL A 52 5.64 -18.49 9.85
N LEU A 53 4.61 -19.03 9.23
CA LEU A 53 3.61 -18.26 8.49
C LEU A 53 2.42 -18.00 9.41
N ALA A 54 2.07 -16.73 9.62
CA ALA A 54 0.97 -16.31 10.47
C ALA A 54 -0.12 -15.59 9.67
N ASP A 55 -1.37 -15.97 9.90
CA ASP A 55 -2.54 -15.18 9.50
C ASP A 55 -2.86 -14.18 10.61
N VAL A 56 -3.09 -12.94 10.23
CA VAL A 56 -3.18 -11.79 11.13
C VAL A 56 -4.37 -10.92 10.74
N PHE A 57 -5.23 -10.63 11.72
CA PHE A 57 -6.41 -9.78 11.57
C PHE A 57 -6.46 -8.72 12.67
N GLY A 58 -6.72 -7.46 12.29
CA GLY A 58 -6.71 -6.32 13.20
C GLY A 58 -7.91 -5.41 13.05
N LYS A 59 -8.60 -5.13 14.17
CA LYS A 59 -9.68 -4.14 14.25
C LYS A 59 -9.55 -3.23 15.47
N VAL A 60 -10.11 -2.02 15.38
CA VAL A 60 -10.37 -1.21 16.58
C VAL A 60 -11.42 -1.94 17.40
N LYS A 61 -11.21 -2.07 18.72
CA LYS A 61 -12.01 -2.94 19.60
C LYS A 61 -13.53 -2.72 19.47
N ASN A 62 -13.95 -1.45 19.46
CA ASN A 62 -15.32 -1.01 19.22
C ASN A 62 -15.45 -0.25 17.88
N GLY A 63 -14.78 -0.72 16.82
CA GLY A 63 -14.72 -0.03 15.53
C GLY A 63 -14.45 -0.96 14.34
N ARG A 64 -14.03 -0.36 13.23
CA ARG A 64 -13.77 -1.08 11.97
C ARG A 64 -12.48 -1.91 12.04
N ALA A 65 -12.44 -2.97 11.24
CA ALA A 65 -11.20 -3.60 10.83
C ALA A 65 -10.29 -2.60 10.09
N PHE A 66 -8.98 -2.80 10.26
CA PHE A 66 -7.92 -2.05 9.59
C PHE A 66 -6.85 -2.96 8.99
N TYR A 67 -6.82 -4.25 9.35
CA TYR A 67 -5.85 -5.21 8.82
C TYR A 67 -6.43 -6.61 8.62
N ALA A 68 -5.99 -7.29 7.57
CA ALA A 68 -6.25 -8.70 7.28
C ALA A 68 -5.20 -9.24 6.30
N THR A 69 -4.59 -10.38 6.63
CA THR A 69 -3.72 -11.17 5.74
C THR A 69 -4.51 -12.09 4.83
N ASN A 70 -5.57 -12.75 5.33
CA ASN A 70 -6.40 -13.66 4.55
C ASN A 70 -7.59 -12.95 3.90
N LYS A 71 -8.06 -13.50 2.76
CA LYS A 71 -9.14 -12.93 1.96
C LYS A 71 -10.52 -13.06 2.63
N MET A 72 -10.73 -14.07 3.49
CA MET A 72 -12.04 -14.34 4.10
C MET A 72 -12.41 -13.30 5.15
N ASP A 73 -11.47 -12.99 6.06
CA ASP A 73 -11.61 -11.91 7.05
C ASP A 73 -11.78 -10.56 6.34
N ALA A 74 -10.98 -10.29 5.31
CA ALA A 74 -11.06 -9.05 4.55
C ALA A 74 -12.44 -8.82 3.91
N ILE A 75 -13.05 -9.86 3.35
CA ILE A 75 -14.41 -9.82 2.79
C ILE A 75 -15.46 -9.65 3.90
N ARG A 76 -15.40 -10.46 4.97
CA ARG A 76 -16.36 -10.40 6.09
C ARG A 76 -16.41 -9.00 6.72
N GLU A 77 -15.25 -8.38 6.91
CA GLU A 77 -15.08 -7.12 7.63
C GLU A 77 -15.09 -5.90 6.69
N LYS A 78 -15.35 -6.10 5.40
CA LYS A 78 -15.50 -5.05 4.36
C LYS A 78 -14.26 -4.17 4.22
N ILE A 79 -13.10 -4.82 4.21
CA ILE A 79 -11.77 -4.27 3.89
C ILE A 79 -11.07 -5.10 2.79
N TYR A 80 -11.85 -5.70 1.90
CA TYR A 80 -11.34 -6.42 0.73
C TYR A 80 -10.96 -5.45 -0.40
N GLU A 81 -9.74 -5.56 -0.89
CA GLU A 81 -9.21 -4.83 -2.03
C GLU A 81 -8.85 -5.81 -3.14
N GLU A 82 -9.49 -5.71 -4.30
CA GLU A 82 -9.33 -6.65 -5.42
C GLU A 82 -7.87 -6.87 -5.85
N LYS A 83 -7.07 -5.80 -5.81
CA LYS A 83 -5.65 -5.78 -6.22
C LYS A 83 -4.67 -6.13 -5.10
N LYS A 84 -5.13 -6.30 -3.85
CA LYS A 84 -4.26 -6.71 -2.74
C LYS A 84 -4.07 -8.24 -2.78
N GLN A 85 -2.82 -8.68 -2.68
CA GLN A 85 -2.52 -10.08 -2.41
C GLN A 85 -2.79 -10.38 -0.92
N TYR A 86 -3.53 -11.45 -0.67
CA TYR A 86 -3.92 -11.90 0.66
C TYR A 86 -3.24 -13.25 0.93
N THR A 87 -2.16 -13.21 1.70
CA THR A 87 -1.30 -14.34 2.07
C THR A 87 -0.89 -14.20 3.54
N PRO A 88 -0.67 -15.31 4.26
CA PRO A 88 -0.01 -15.29 5.57
C PRO A 88 1.35 -14.58 5.52
N GLU A 89 1.76 -14.01 6.65
CA GLU A 89 3.00 -13.24 6.78
C GLU A 89 4.09 -14.05 7.48
N LEU A 90 5.34 -13.83 7.08
CA LEU A 90 6.51 -14.36 7.78
C LEU A 90 6.61 -13.72 9.17
N VAL A 91 6.67 -14.55 10.20
CA VAL A 91 6.99 -14.15 11.58
C VAL A 91 8.14 -15.01 12.09
N VAL A 92 9.12 -14.39 12.73
CA VAL A 92 10.18 -15.10 13.48
C VAL A 92 9.81 -15.07 14.96
N ILE A 93 9.68 -16.24 15.58
CA ILE A 93 9.14 -16.34 16.95
C ILE A 93 10.10 -15.70 17.95
N GLY A 94 9.58 -14.78 18.77
CA GLY A 94 10.36 -14.06 19.79
C GLY A 94 11.22 -12.90 19.25
N GLU A 95 11.05 -12.53 17.98
CA GLU A 95 11.76 -11.40 17.35
C GLU A 95 10.86 -10.17 17.11
N LYS A 96 11.43 -8.98 17.28
CA LYS A 96 10.69 -7.71 17.16
C LYS A 96 10.61 -7.23 15.72
N GLY A 97 9.48 -6.59 15.39
CA GLY A 97 9.21 -5.98 14.09
C GLY A 97 8.21 -6.74 13.20
N PHE A 98 7.85 -7.97 13.56
CA PHE A 98 6.84 -8.76 12.85
C PHE A 98 5.42 -8.58 13.42
N LEU A 99 5.29 -8.61 14.75
CA LEU A 99 4.04 -8.42 15.49
C LEU A 99 4.25 -7.37 16.59
N PHE A 100 3.15 -6.94 17.24
CA PHE A 100 3.23 -6.10 18.44
C PHE A 100 3.96 -6.84 19.57
N ASP A 101 4.82 -6.12 20.30
CA ASP A 101 5.71 -6.69 21.33
C ASP A 101 4.99 -7.63 22.32
N THR A 102 3.81 -7.25 22.82
CA THR A 102 3.00 -8.09 23.74
C THR A 102 2.59 -9.44 23.13
N ILE A 103 2.46 -9.55 21.81
CA ILE A 103 2.16 -10.81 21.11
C ILE A 103 3.45 -11.61 20.90
N THR A 104 4.53 -10.96 20.48
CA THR A 104 5.87 -11.57 20.37
C THR A 104 6.30 -12.19 21.70
N GLU A 105 6.10 -11.48 22.81
CA GLU A 105 6.34 -11.93 24.18
C GLU A 105 5.43 -13.11 24.60
N ASP A 106 4.22 -13.25 24.04
CA ASP A 106 3.39 -14.44 24.27
C ASP A 106 3.82 -15.66 23.45
N MET A 107 4.28 -15.43 22.23
CA MET A 107 4.83 -16.49 21.37
C MET A 107 6.16 -17.01 21.90
N GLU A 108 7.02 -16.14 22.44
CA GLU A 108 8.31 -16.51 23.04
C GLU A 108 8.18 -17.50 24.21
N LYS A 109 7.03 -17.53 24.91
CA LYS A 109 6.73 -18.50 25.99
C LYS A 109 6.68 -19.96 25.51
N GLY A 110 6.71 -20.23 24.20
CA GLY A 110 6.72 -21.59 23.65
C GLY A 110 5.44 -22.38 23.89
N THR A 111 4.32 -21.70 24.15
CA THR A 111 2.99 -22.32 24.40
C THR A 111 2.18 -22.56 23.12
N TRP A 112 2.62 -21.98 22.00
CA TRP A 112 1.91 -21.98 20.72
C TRP A 112 2.26 -23.20 19.87
N LYS A 113 1.30 -23.62 19.05
CA LYS A 113 1.43 -24.65 18.03
C LYS A 113 1.03 -24.16 16.65
N VAL A 114 1.46 -24.87 15.62
CA VAL A 114 0.90 -24.71 14.26
C VAL A 114 -0.58 -25.10 14.28
N GLY A 115 -1.44 -24.21 13.76
CA GLY A 115 -2.88 -24.30 13.83
C GLY A 115 -3.51 -23.49 14.98
N ASP A 116 -2.75 -23.10 16.01
CA ASP A 116 -3.28 -22.30 17.12
C ASP A 116 -3.68 -20.89 16.64
N GLN A 117 -4.80 -20.41 17.18
CA GLN A 117 -5.27 -19.03 17.01
C GLN A 117 -5.52 -18.41 18.39
N LYS A 118 -4.93 -17.23 18.65
CA LYS A 118 -5.20 -16.43 19.85
C LYS A 118 -5.68 -15.03 19.49
N THR A 119 -6.46 -14.44 20.39
CA THR A 119 -6.99 -13.08 20.28
C THR A 119 -6.43 -12.23 21.41
N PHE A 120 -5.88 -11.06 21.06
CA PHE A 120 -5.28 -10.10 21.96
C PHE A 120 -6.04 -8.78 21.91
N ASP A 121 -6.60 -8.35 23.04
CA ASP A 121 -7.02 -6.97 23.23
C ASP A 121 -5.81 -6.16 23.70
N LEU A 122 -5.31 -5.27 22.84
CA LEU A 122 -4.16 -4.43 23.11
C LEU A 122 -4.60 -3.00 23.46
N THR A 123 -4.06 -2.47 24.54
CA THR A 123 -4.21 -1.05 24.88
C THR A 123 -3.52 -0.17 23.83
N ALA A 124 -3.84 1.12 23.81
CA ALA A 124 -3.19 2.08 22.93
C ALA A 124 -1.66 2.06 23.06
N GLU A 125 -1.10 1.83 24.25
CA GLU A 125 0.36 1.79 24.48
C GLU A 125 1.02 0.54 23.91
N GLN A 126 0.34 -0.60 23.97
CA GLN A 126 0.83 -1.88 23.42
C GLN A 126 0.69 -1.99 21.90
N ALA A 127 -0.07 -1.07 21.28
CA ALA A 127 -0.38 -1.07 19.85
C ALA A 127 0.29 0.10 19.11
N PHE A 128 -0.42 1.22 18.92
CA PHE A 128 0.01 2.35 18.08
C PHE A 128 0.48 3.58 18.89
N GLY A 129 0.77 3.40 20.17
CA GLY A 129 1.10 4.44 21.13
C GLY A 129 -0.12 5.23 21.63
N LYS A 130 0.05 5.89 22.79
CA LYS A 130 -0.84 6.98 23.23
C LYS A 130 -0.83 8.10 22.20
N ARG A 131 -1.99 8.75 22.04
CA ARG A 131 -2.16 9.93 21.20
C ARG A 131 -1.45 11.12 21.81
N ASP A 132 -0.43 11.64 21.14
CA ASP A 132 0.46 12.68 21.62
C ASP A 132 -0.12 14.08 21.33
N GLY A 133 -0.25 14.90 22.38
CA GLY A 133 -0.74 16.27 22.28
C GLY A 133 0.26 17.22 21.60
N SER A 134 1.57 16.96 21.68
CA SER A 134 2.60 17.77 21.01
C SER A 134 2.57 17.62 19.48
N LYS A 135 2.01 16.51 18.99
CA LYS A 135 1.80 16.22 17.56
C LYS A 135 0.52 16.85 17.01
N LEU A 136 -0.17 17.71 17.77
CA LEU A 136 -1.29 18.52 17.29
C LEU A 136 -0.80 19.91 16.85
N ARG A 137 -0.72 20.13 15.54
CA ARG A 137 -0.15 21.34 14.93
C ARG A 137 -1.25 22.27 14.42
N GLN A 138 -1.30 23.51 14.91
CA GLN A 138 -2.18 24.54 14.34
C GLN A 138 -1.50 25.23 13.14
N MET A 139 -2.25 25.45 12.06
CA MET A 139 -1.74 26.02 10.80
C MET A 139 -2.78 26.95 10.16
N GLY A 140 -2.35 28.05 9.52
CA GLY A 140 -3.27 28.89 8.75
C GLY A 140 -3.72 28.21 7.46
N VAL A 141 -5.00 28.30 7.07
CA VAL A 141 -5.51 27.58 5.87
C VAL A 141 -4.81 28.02 4.57
N ARG A 142 -4.28 29.25 4.50
CA ARG A 142 -3.43 29.73 3.40
C ARG A 142 -2.05 29.03 3.36
N GLU A 143 -1.46 28.74 4.53
CA GLU A 143 -0.20 27.99 4.63
C GLU A 143 -0.43 26.52 4.27
N PHE A 144 -1.51 25.92 4.77
CA PHE A 144 -1.92 24.56 4.41
C PHE A 144 -2.02 24.42 2.89
N LYS A 145 -2.76 25.29 2.21
CA LYS A 145 -2.90 25.27 0.75
C LYS A 145 -1.57 25.49 0.01
N LYS A 146 -0.69 26.33 0.55
CA LYS A 146 0.67 26.56 0.00
C LYS A 146 1.58 25.32 0.13
N LYS A 147 1.35 24.46 1.14
CA LYS A 147 2.16 23.25 1.40
C LYS A 147 1.60 21.99 0.73
N THR A 148 0.30 21.77 0.80
CA THR A 148 -0.36 20.54 0.33
C THR A 148 -0.94 20.66 -1.08
N GLY A 149 -1.08 21.89 -1.61
CA GLY A 149 -1.82 22.18 -2.83
C GLY A 149 -3.35 22.13 -2.69
N LYS A 150 -3.87 21.69 -1.54
CA LYS A 150 -5.31 21.47 -1.29
C LYS A 150 -5.91 22.52 -0.36
N ASP A 151 -7.22 22.75 -0.46
CA ASP A 151 -7.96 23.51 0.56
C ASP A 151 -8.11 22.70 1.85
N ALA A 152 -7.90 23.35 3.01
CA ALA A 152 -8.05 22.70 4.30
C ALA A 152 -9.52 22.39 4.61
N LYS A 153 -9.87 21.09 4.65
CA LYS A 153 -11.21 20.57 4.97
C LYS A 153 -11.11 19.59 6.15
N LEU A 154 -12.20 19.40 6.89
CA LEU A 154 -12.23 18.40 7.97
C LEU A 154 -11.98 16.99 7.39
N GLY A 155 -11.04 16.25 7.97
CA GLY A 155 -10.62 14.94 7.48
C GLY A 155 -9.65 14.95 6.27
N GLU A 156 -9.25 16.12 5.76
CA GLU A 156 -8.27 16.21 4.67
C GLU A 156 -6.87 15.80 5.14
N GLU A 157 -6.12 15.10 4.28
CA GLU A 157 -4.73 14.72 4.56
C GLU A 157 -3.81 15.96 4.48
N TYR A 158 -3.11 16.25 5.57
CA TYR A 158 -1.90 17.05 5.54
C TYR A 158 -0.73 16.17 5.12
N ARG A 159 -0.03 16.56 4.05
CA ARG A 159 1.24 15.95 3.65
C ARG A 159 2.23 17.05 3.26
N ASP A 160 3.28 17.21 4.04
CA ASP A 160 4.35 18.16 3.75
C ASP A 160 5.40 17.51 2.84
N ALA A 161 5.57 18.07 1.63
CA ALA A 161 6.51 17.55 0.65
C ALA A 161 7.99 17.79 1.01
N LYS A 162 8.29 18.60 2.03
CA LYS A 162 9.67 18.90 2.48
C LYS A 162 10.07 18.16 3.74
N SER A 163 9.21 18.13 4.76
CA SER A 163 9.49 17.42 6.02
C SER A 163 9.05 15.95 6.00
N GLY A 164 8.21 15.54 5.03
CA GLY A 164 7.62 14.21 5.00
C GLY A 164 6.52 13.99 6.05
N GLU A 165 6.21 15.00 6.87
CA GLU A 165 5.14 14.98 7.87
C GLU A 165 3.81 14.64 7.20
N ARG A 166 3.07 13.69 7.80
CA ARG A 166 1.72 13.30 7.39
C ARG A 166 0.78 13.40 8.58
N GLY A 167 -0.48 13.72 8.31
CA GLY A 167 -1.51 13.87 9.33
C GLY A 167 -2.86 14.22 8.74
N TYR A 168 -3.83 14.53 9.61
CA TYR A 168 -5.21 14.81 9.19
C TYR A 168 -5.75 16.06 9.87
N VAL A 169 -6.53 16.86 9.15
CA VAL A 169 -7.22 18.04 9.71
C VAL A 169 -8.37 17.59 10.62
N ILE A 170 -8.23 17.77 11.93
CA ILE A 170 -9.21 17.36 12.95
C ILE A 170 -10.15 18.49 13.40
N ARG A 171 -9.84 19.76 13.08
CA ARG A 171 -10.70 20.91 13.37
C ARG A 171 -10.38 22.10 12.46
N LEU A 172 -11.37 22.95 12.18
CA LEU A 172 -11.22 24.23 11.48
C LEU A 172 -11.85 25.35 12.31
N ASN A 173 -11.03 26.28 12.80
CA ASN A 173 -11.45 27.42 13.61
C ASN A 173 -10.94 28.73 12.97
N GLN A 174 -11.84 29.61 12.50
CA GLN A 174 -11.52 30.99 12.08
C GLN A 174 -10.28 31.08 11.15
N GLY A 175 -10.26 30.32 10.04
CA GLY A 175 -9.13 30.34 9.09
C GLY A 175 -7.85 29.64 9.57
N ARG A 176 -7.90 28.90 10.70
CA ARG A 176 -6.83 28.03 11.19
C ARG A 176 -7.30 26.58 11.24
N ALA A 177 -6.54 25.68 10.64
CA ALA A 177 -6.70 24.23 10.76
C ALA A 177 -5.92 23.72 11.97
N LEU A 178 -6.49 22.75 12.69
CA LEU A 178 -5.77 21.92 13.65
C LEU A 178 -5.49 20.58 12.96
N ILE A 179 -4.22 20.26 12.79
CA ILE A 179 -3.71 19.06 12.12
C ILE A 179 -3.21 18.09 13.20
N ASP A 180 -3.61 16.84 13.09
CA ASP A 180 -3.11 15.74 13.90
C ASP A 180 -2.03 14.97 13.14
N LEU A 181 -0.79 15.00 13.64
CA LEU A 181 0.37 14.30 13.08
C LEU A 181 0.63 12.94 13.77
N ASN A 182 -0.30 12.44 14.59
CA ASN A 182 -0.23 11.09 15.15
C ASN A 182 -0.55 10.01 14.10
N HIS A 183 -0.21 8.77 14.40
CA HIS A 183 -0.70 7.62 13.63
C HIS A 183 -2.26 7.57 13.68
N PRO A 184 -2.98 7.22 12.59
CA PRO A 184 -4.45 7.24 12.57
C PRO A 184 -5.15 6.33 13.59
N LEU A 185 -4.40 5.41 14.22
CA LEU A 185 -4.87 4.51 15.27
C LEU A 185 -4.26 4.80 16.67
N ALA A 186 -3.43 5.84 16.81
CA ALA A 186 -2.87 6.23 18.10
C ALA A 186 -3.97 6.64 19.10
N GLY A 187 -3.83 6.19 20.35
CA GLY A 187 -4.84 6.39 21.40
C GLY A 187 -6.09 5.51 21.29
N LYS A 188 -6.11 4.49 20.41
CA LYS A 188 -7.22 3.52 20.31
C LYS A 188 -6.80 2.15 20.83
N GLU A 189 -7.72 1.46 21.52
CA GLU A 189 -7.60 0.03 21.78
C GLU A 189 -7.93 -0.78 20.53
N ILE A 190 -7.20 -1.86 20.31
CA ILE A 190 -7.40 -2.77 19.18
C ILE A 190 -7.61 -4.21 19.67
N THR A 191 -8.41 -4.96 18.92
CA THR A 191 -8.46 -6.42 19.01
C THR A 191 -7.66 -6.96 17.83
N TYR A 192 -6.64 -7.77 18.13
CA TYR A 192 -5.72 -8.36 17.16
C TYR A 192 -5.75 -9.87 17.28
N VAL A 193 -5.99 -10.56 16.16
CA VAL A 193 -6.08 -12.03 16.09
C VAL A 193 -4.88 -12.52 15.30
N VAL A 194 -4.19 -13.53 15.83
CA VAL A 194 -3.05 -14.19 15.18
C VAL A 194 -3.29 -15.70 15.17
N LYS A 195 -3.20 -16.31 13.99
CA LYS A 195 -3.27 -17.76 13.74
C LYS A 195 -1.94 -18.21 13.16
N VAL A 196 -1.25 -19.16 13.79
CA VAL A 196 -0.08 -19.80 13.17
C VAL A 196 -0.60 -20.78 12.13
N VAL A 197 -0.30 -20.54 10.86
CA VAL A 197 -0.83 -21.32 9.72
C VAL A 197 0.12 -22.46 9.36
N ASP A 198 1.42 -22.17 9.33
CA ASP A 198 2.47 -23.15 9.01
C ASP A 198 3.80 -22.82 9.72
N LYS A 199 4.69 -23.81 9.80
CA LYS A 199 6.05 -23.69 10.31
C LYS A 199 7.03 -23.92 9.17
N MET A 200 7.92 -22.95 8.93
CA MET A 200 8.86 -23.02 7.82
C MET A 200 10.12 -23.76 8.27
N THR A 201 10.39 -24.90 7.66
CA THR A 201 11.53 -25.78 8.00
C THR A 201 12.54 -25.90 6.86
N GLU A 202 12.16 -25.63 5.62
CA GLU A 202 13.02 -25.73 4.45
C GLU A 202 13.70 -24.39 4.15
N GLU A 203 15.03 -24.36 4.09
CA GLU A 203 15.81 -23.12 3.94
C GLU A 203 15.38 -22.31 2.70
N LYS A 204 15.08 -22.96 1.57
CA LYS A 204 14.61 -22.28 0.36
C LYS A 204 13.28 -21.55 0.59
N GLU A 205 12.33 -22.14 1.31
CA GLU A 205 11.05 -21.51 1.64
C GLU A 205 11.25 -20.28 2.52
N ILE A 206 12.11 -20.39 3.53
CA ILE A 206 12.47 -19.28 4.44
C ILE A 206 13.15 -18.14 3.67
N LEU A 207 14.10 -18.45 2.78
CA LEU A 207 14.78 -17.43 1.96
C LEU A 207 13.82 -16.76 0.98
N ASN A 208 12.93 -17.52 0.34
CA ASN A 208 11.88 -17.01 -0.53
C ASN A 208 10.90 -16.07 0.21
N SER A 209 10.53 -16.37 1.47
CA SER A 209 9.56 -15.55 2.21
C SER A 209 10.10 -14.17 2.58
N PHE A 210 11.40 -14.03 2.87
CA PHE A 210 12.04 -12.72 3.02
C PHE A 210 11.97 -11.87 1.73
N LEU A 211 12.08 -12.50 0.56
CA LEU A 211 11.90 -11.80 -0.73
C LEU A 211 10.45 -11.35 -0.88
N VAL A 212 9.47 -12.25 -0.76
CA VAL A 212 8.04 -11.94 -0.97
C VAL A 212 7.52 -10.87 0.00
N LYS A 213 7.92 -10.95 1.28
CA LYS A 213 7.57 -9.95 2.30
C LYS A 213 8.06 -8.53 1.94
N ASN A 214 9.22 -8.40 1.30
CA ASN A 214 9.82 -7.12 0.93
C ASN A 214 9.51 -6.68 -0.50
N GLY A 215 9.02 -7.59 -1.36
CA GLY A 215 8.56 -7.31 -2.71
C GLY A 215 7.20 -7.99 -3.00
N PRO A 216 6.08 -7.41 -2.53
CA PRO A 216 4.75 -7.93 -2.86
C PRO A 216 4.54 -8.02 -4.38
N GLY A 217 4.10 -9.18 -4.87
CA GLY A 217 3.90 -9.43 -6.30
C GLY A 217 5.13 -9.92 -7.08
N ILE A 218 6.31 -10.10 -6.47
CA ILE A 218 7.40 -10.84 -7.12
C ILE A 218 7.11 -12.35 -7.18
N ASN A 219 7.72 -13.05 -8.14
CA ASN A 219 7.82 -14.51 -8.10
C ASN A 219 9.21 -14.89 -7.54
N PRO A 220 9.30 -15.46 -6.32
CA PRO A 220 10.59 -15.78 -5.71
C PRO A 220 11.33 -16.90 -6.46
N GLU A 221 10.62 -17.78 -7.18
CA GLU A 221 11.21 -18.88 -7.96
C GLU A 221 12.05 -18.42 -9.16
N LEU A 222 11.97 -17.13 -9.53
CA LEU A 222 12.87 -16.54 -10.52
C LEU A 222 14.21 -16.11 -9.92
N PHE A 223 14.29 -15.88 -8.60
CA PHE A 223 15.52 -15.48 -7.92
C PHE A 223 16.38 -16.72 -7.65
N LYS A 224 17.61 -16.73 -8.17
CA LYS A 224 18.57 -17.79 -7.90
C LYS A 224 19.33 -17.47 -6.62
N ILE A 225 19.00 -18.20 -5.56
CA ILE A 225 19.60 -18.05 -4.23
C ILE A 225 20.63 -19.17 -4.02
N THR A 226 21.77 -18.87 -3.40
CA THR A 226 22.84 -19.85 -3.14
C THR A 226 23.53 -19.52 -1.81
N ARG A 227 23.61 -20.49 -0.90
CA ARG A 227 24.38 -20.37 0.35
C ARG A 227 25.80 -20.86 0.15
N LYS A 228 26.78 -20.11 0.67
CA LYS A 228 28.21 -20.42 0.72
C LYS A 228 28.69 -20.17 2.14
N ASP A 229 28.65 -21.22 2.97
CA ASP A 229 28.89 -21.17 4.41
C ASP A 229 28.01 -20.13 5.13
N LYS A 230 28.54 -18.91 5.33
CA LYS A 230 27.89 -17.78 5.99
C LYS A 230 27.49 -16.64 5.05
N ASP A 231 27.86 -16.74 3.78
CA ASP A 231 27.42 -15.82 2.72
C ASP A 231 26.18 -16.40 2.03
N ILE A 232 25.20 -15.54 1.75
CA ILE A 232 24.08 -15.84 0.85
C ILE A 232 24.24 -14.97 -0.39
N GLU A 233 24.24 -15.58 -1.57
CA GLU A 233 24.17 -14.91 -2.86
C GLU A 233 22.75 -14.97 -3.42
N ILE A 234 22.23 -13.83 -3.86
CA ILE A 234 20.91 -13.67 -4.48
C ILE A 234 21.12 -13.01 -5.84
N GLU A 235 20.92 -13.78 -6.91
CA GLU A 235 20.90 -13.25 -8.27
C GLU A 235 19.52 -12.63 -8.56
N ILE A 236 19.51 -11.35 -8.92
CA ILE A 236 18.30 -10.58 -9.18
C ILE A 236 17.99 -10.66 -10.68
N PRO A 237 16.85 -11.24 -11.10
CA PRO A 237 16.46 -11.28 -12.51
C PRO A 237 16.26 -9.87 -13.08
N GLN A 238 16.63 -9.66 -14.34
CA GLN A 238 16.53 -8.35 -14.99
C GLN A 238 15.11 -7.76 -14.93
N ALA A 239 14.07 -8.61 -14.94
CA ALA A 239 12.66 -8.22 -14.79
C ALA A 239 12.34 -7.52 -13.45
N TYR A 240 13.20 -7.62 -12.43
CA TYR A 240 13.07 -7.01 -11.11
C TYR A 240 14.01 -5.81 -10.86
N MET A 241 14.76 -5.35 -11.89
CA MET A 241 15.61 -4.14 -11.81
C MET A 241 14.78 -2.84 -11.85
N TRP A 242 13.99 -2.62 -10.81
CA TRP A 242 13.08 -1.47 -10.66
C TRP A 242 13.71 -0.32 -9.86
N SER A 243 13.12 0.88 -9.95
CA SER A 243 13.59 2.10 -9.26
C SER A 243 13.80 1.94 -7.75
N ASN A 244 13.04 1.05 -7.11
CA ASN A 244 13.04 0.87 -5.66
C ASN A 244 13.92 -0.31 -5.20
N LEU A 245 14.65 -0.96 -6.12
CA LEU A 245 15.41 -2.18 -5.83
C LEU A 245 16.46 -2.00 -4.72
N MET A 246 17.00 -0.79 -4.53
CA MET A 246 17.92 -0.50 -3.41
C MET A 246 17.26 -0.68 -2.04
N TYR A 247 15.99 -0.29 -1.87
CA TYR A 247 15.26 -0.50 -0.62
C TYR A 247 14.92 -1.97 -0.39
N PHE A 248 14.56 -2.70 -1.46
CA PHE A 248 14.35 -4.14 -1.41
C PHE A 248 15.64 -4.88 -0.96
N LYS A 249 16.77 -4.60 -1.61
CA LYS A 249 18.09 -5.13 -1.25
C LYS A 249 18.45 -4.85 0.21
N LEU A 250 18.28 -3.60 0.65
CA LEU A 250 18.62 -3.19 2.01
C LEU A 250 17.76 -3.91 3.05
N ASN A 251 16.44 -3.96 2.87
CA ASN A 251 15.56 -4.64 3.80
C ASN A 251 15.83 -6.15 3.85
N VAL A 252 15.86 -6.82 2.69
CA VAL A 252 16.13 -8.27 2.60
C VAL A 252 17.49 -8.59 3.23
N GLY A 253 18.54 -7.83 2.90
CA GLY A 253 19.90 -8.05 3.42
C GLY A 253 20.00 -7.86 4.94
N LEU A 254 19.33 -6.85 5.50
CA LEU A 254 19.32 -6.59 6.95
C LEU A 254 18.46 -7.59 7.71
N GLU A 255 17.32 -8.02 7.17
CA GLU A 255 16.46 -9.01 7.81
C GLU A 255 17.10 -10.41 7.77
N MET A 256 17.68 -10.81 6.64
CA MET A 256 18.40 -12.08 6.53
C MET A 256 19.62 -12.13 7.46
N THR A 257 20.48 -11.10 7.50
CA THR A 257 21.66 -11.08 8.40
C THR A 257 21.30 -10.93 9.89
N ARG A 258 20.11 -10.41 10.22
CA ARG A 258 19.63 -10.35 11.61
C ARG A 258 19.01 -11.66 12.09
N TYR A 259 18.14 -12.27 11.27
CA TYR A 259 17.25 -13.34 11.73
C TYR A 259 17.69 -14.76 11.32
N LEU A 260 18.48 -14.93 10.26
CA LEU A 260 18.95 -16.27 9.85
C LEU A 260 20.16 -16.71 10.67
N PRO A 261 20.16 -17.95 11.21
CA PRO A 261 21.32 -18.47 11.91
C PRO A 261 22.53 -18.65 10.96
N ASN A 262 23.70 -18.25 11.46
CA ASN A 262 24.99 -18.37 10.78
C ASN A 262 25.09 -17.65 9.42
N VAL A 263 24.44 -16.49 9.27
CA VAL A 263 24.58 -15.62 8.08
C VAL A 263 25.31 -14.33 8.45
N GLU A 264 26.49 -14.10 7.86
CA GLU A 264 27.30 -12.90 8.08
C GLU A 264 27.20 -11.89 6.93
N ARG A 265 26.78 -12.33 5.74
CA ARG A 265 26.70 -11.48 4.54
C ARG A 265 25.60 -11.92 3.59
N VAL A 266 24.88 -10.95 3.04
CA VAL A 266 24.03 -11.15 1.86
C VAL A 266 24.63 -10.35 0.70
N ARG A 267 24.79 -11.01 -0.45
CA ARG A 267 25.30 -10.43 -1.70
C ARG A 267 24.18 -10.44 -2.73
N PHE A 268 23.94 -9.31 -3.35
CA PHE A 268 23.01 -9.21 -4.48
C PHE A 268 23.80 -9.10 -5.78
N ILE A 269 23.48 -9.95 -6.75
CA ILE A 269 24.14 -10.02 -8.06
C ILE A 269 23.16 -9.48 -9.11
N GLU A 270 23.60 -8.51 -9.92
CA GLU A 270 22.85 -7.93 -11.03
C GLU A 270 23.64 -8.15 -12.32
N THR A 271 23.09 -8.94 -13.24
CA THR A 271 23.76 -9.29 -14.51
C THR A 271 23.20 -8.44 -15.64
N ILE A 272 23.98 -7.47 -16.12
CA ILE A 272 23.67 -6.65 -17.31
C ILE A 272 24.43 -7.22 -18.50
N GLU A 273 23.74 -8.00 -19.32
CA GLU A 273 24.30 -8.55 -20.56
C GLU A 273 24.24 -7.53 -21.71
N LYS A 274 25.12 -7.67 -22.70
CA LYS A 274 25.05 -6.86 -23.92
C LYS A 274 23.82 -7.27 -24.72
N ILE A 275 22.96 -6.31 -25.06
CA ILE A 275 21.85 -6.53 -26.02
C ILE A 275 22.45 -7.10 -27.32
N PRO A 276 22.00 -8.28 -27.79
CA PRO A 276 22.54 -8.87 -29.01
C PRO A 276 22.25 -7.96 -30.20
N GLU A 277 23.28 -7.69 -31.01
CA GLU A 277 23.14 -6.91 -32.23
C GLU A 277 22.32 -7.70 -33.25
N THR A 278 21.04 -7.38 -33.37
CA THR A 278 20.22 -7.83 -34.50
C THR A 278 20.80 -7.24 -35.77
N LYS A 279 21.55 -8.05 -36.52
CA LYS A 279 21.95 -7.71 -37.89
C LYS A 279 20.68 -7.40 -38.67
N SER A 280 20.55 -6.15 -39.10
CA SER A 280 19.57 -5.79 -40.11
C SER A 280 20.07 -6.32 -41.44
N ASP A 281 19.50 -7.43 -41.91
CA ASP A 281 19.69 -7.91 -43.28
C ASP A 281 18.97 -6.94 -44.24
N SER A 282 19.60 -5.79 -44.47
CA SER A 282 19.20 -4.78 -45.44
C SER A 282 19.99 -4.93 -46.74
N ASP A 283 20.06 -6.15 -47.27
CA ASP A 283 20.51 -6.39 -48.63
C ASP A 283 19.40 -6.04 -49.62
N HIS A 284 19.29 -4.75 -49.96
CA HIS A 284 18.69 -4.28 -51.20
C HIS A 284 19.55 -3.16 -51.75
N GLY A 285 20.65 -3.54 -52.41
CA GLY A 285 21.42 -2.62 -53.23
C GLY A 285 20.59 -2.16 -54.43
N HIS A 286 20.21 -0.87 -54.45
CA HIS A 286 19.74 -0.19 -55.65
C HIS A 286 20.72 0.93 -56.01
N GLU A 287 21.65 0.62 -56.91
CA GLU A 287 22.34 1.66 -57.67
C GLU A 287 21.31 2.36 -58.56
N HIS A 288 21.17 3.67 -58.37
CA HIS A 288 20.62 4.56 -59.39
C HIS A 288 21.59 5.72 -59.60
N ASP A 289 22.58 5.46 -60.44
CA ASP A 289 23.51 6.46 -60.93
C ASP A 289 22.77 7.47 -61.82
N HIS A 290 22.73 8.73 -61.40
CA HIS A 290 22.35 9.86 -62.25
C HIS A 290 23.14 11.11 -61.86
N LYS A 291 23.92 11.60 -62.81
CA LYS A 291 24.95 12.63 -62.61
C LYS A 291 24.46 14.03 -63.04
N THR A 292 25.27 15.04 -62.69
CA THR A 292 25.31 16.43 -63.18
C THR A 292 24.16 17.40 -62.83
N GLU A 293 24.51 18.38 -61.98
CA GLU A 293 24.27 19.85 -62.12
C GLU A 293 22.83 20.39 -62.38
N LYS A 294 22.38 21.50 -61.76
CA LYS A 294 23.14 22.72 -61.42
C LYS A 294 22.39 23.68 -60.47
N ALA A 295 23.17 24.53 -59.79
CA ALA A 295 22.86 25.88 -59.30
C ALA A 295 21.80 26.13 -58.20
N GLU A 296 22.08 27.15 -57.38
CA GLU A 296 21.26 27.59 -56.24
C GLU A 296 20.16 28.61 -56.63
N LYS A 297 19.09 28.70 -55.82
CA LYS A 297 18.71 29.95 -55.12
C LYS A 297 17.57 29.79 -54.10
N LYS A 298 17.80 30.30 -52.88
CA LYS A 298 16.78 30.79 -51.93
C LYS A 298 16.28 32.19 -52.39
N PRO A 299 15.15 32.76 -51.88
CA PRO A 299 14.52 32.51 -50.58
C PRO A 299 12.97 32.33 -50.59
N ALA A 300 12.39 32.19 -49.40
CA ALA A 300 10.96 31.90 -49.17
C ALA A 300 10.05 33.15 -49.08
N LYS A 301 8.73 32.96 -49.24
CA LYS A 301 7.68 33.89 -48.76
C LYS A 301 6.41 33.14 -48.32
N LYS A 302 5.56 33.82 -47.54
CA LYS A 302 4.40 33.26 -46.81
C LYS A 302 3.06 33.47 -47.52
N ALA A 303 2.16 32.50 -47.42
CA ALA A 303 0.71 32.68 -47.20
C ALA A 303 0.14 31.34 -46.66
N ALA A 304 -0.38 31.19 -45.44
CA ALA A 304 -1.48 31.87 -44.72
C ALA A 304 -2.88 31.32 -45.06
N ARG A 305 -3.57 30.74 -44.06
CA ARG A 305 -5.02 30.48 -44.09
C ARG A 305 -5.67 31.06 -42.83
N LYS A 306 -6.83 31.71 -42.98
CA LYS A 306 -7.45 32.57 -41.95
C LYS A 306 -8.10 31.79 -40.80
N LYS A 307 -8.11 32.39 -39.61
CA LYS A 307 -9.24 32.28 -38.66
C LYS A 307 -10.34 33.26 -39.06
N THR A 308 -11.59 32.95 -38.72
CA THR A 308 -12.71 33.91 -38.72
C THR A 308 -13.23 34.10 -37.31
N SER A 309 -13.56 35.34 -36.97
CA SER A 309 -14.20 35.76 -35.72
C SER A 309 -15.29 36.77 -36.06
N SER A 310 -16.37 36.78 -35.29
CA SER A 310 -17.33 37.89 -35.21
C SER A 310 -17.26 38.50 -33.81
N HIS A 311 -17.48 39.82 -33.71
CA HIS A 311 -17.06 40.62 -32.56
C HIS A 311 -17.87 41.92 -32.46
N THR A 312 -18.29 42.28 -31.25
CA THR A 312 -18.69 43.62 -30.74
C THR A 312 -18.94 43.41 -29.22
N GLU A 313 -18.34 44.09 -28.23
CA GLU A 313 -17.97 45.52 -28.06
C GLU A 313 -19.22 46.38 -27.75
N SER A 314 -19.28 47.24 -26.70
CA SER A 314 -18.30 48.29 -26.35
C SER A 314 -18.30 48.81 -24.88
N ALA A 315 -17.14 49.38 -24.45
CA ALA A 315 -16.96 50.63 -23.63
C ALA A 315 -17.57 50.73 -22.19
N LYS A 316 -17.10 51.54 -21.21
CA LYS A 316 -16.02 52.55 -20.94
C LYS A 316 -16.03 52.84 -19.39
N SER A 317 -15.20 53.62 -18.68
CA SER A 317 -13.79 54.14 -18.76
C SER A 317 -13.41 54.93 -17.47
N GLY A 318 -12.14 54.91 -17.03
CA GLY A 318 -11.52 55.92 -16.13
C GLY A 318 -11.67 55.70 -14.60
N GLU A 319 -10.92 56.39 -13.71
CA GLU A 319 -9.71 57.24 -13.88
C GLU A 319 -9.04 57.60 -12.51
N SER A 320 -7.70 57.52 -12.41
CA SER A 320 -6.83 58.12 -11.34
C SER A 320 -7.06 57.64 -9.88
N ALA A 321 -6.30 58.03 -8.84
CA ALA A 321 -5.13 58.93 -8.71
C ALA A 321 -4.09 58.41 -7.68
N LYS A 322 -3.04 59.21 -7.42
CA LYS A 322 -1.98 58.95 -6.41
C LYS A 322 -2.42 59.41 -5.01
N ASP A 323 -1.71 58.95 -3.97
CA ASP A 323 -1.05 59.92 -3.07
C ASP A 323 0.22 59.33 -2.41
N ALA A 324 1.10 60.20 -1.88
CA ALA A 324 2.30 59.84 -1.12
C ALA A 324 2.82 61.02 -0.29
N SER A 325 3.03 60.83 1.02
CA SER A 325 3.78 61.75 1.88
C SER A 325 4.59 61.01 2.95
N THR A 326 5.49 61.73 3.61
CA THR A 326 6.52 61.20 4.52
C THR A 326 6.72 62.12 5.71
N ASP A 327 6.88 61.55 6.90
CA ASP A 327 7.64 62.08 8.05
C ASP A 327 8.14 60.83 8.84
N LYS A 328 9.33 60.75 9.47
CA LYS A 328 10.04 61.64 10.43
C LYS A 328 9.29 61.81 11.76
N ALA A 329 9.93 61.80 12.92
CA ALA A 329 11.26 61.31 13.34
C ALA A 329 11.20 61.08 14.89
N ASP A 330 12.33 60.75 15.53
CA ASP A 330 12.61 61.04 16.97
C ASP A 330 11.78 60.23 18.02
N GLU A 331 12.21 59.94 19.27
CA GLU A 331 13.51 60.04 19.99
C GLU A 331 13.60 58.98 21.13
N GLU A 332 14.72 58.98 21.87
CA GLU A 332 15.29 58.01 22.83
C GLU A 332 14.51 57.54 24.09
N THR A 333 15.03 56.44 24.68
CA THR A 333 15.01 56.05 26.13
C THR A 333 13.70 55.48 26.72
N LYS A 334 13.67 54.78 27.89
CA LYS A 334 14.68 54.50 28.95
C LYS A 334 14.41 53.20 29.73
N THR A 335 15.49 52.55 30.20
CA THR A 335 15.67 51.69 31.42
C THR A 335 14.57 50.74 31.96
N LYS A 336 15.01 49.50 32.29
CA LYS A 336 14.78 48.71 33.53
C LYS A 336 13.38 48.65 34.16
N GLU A 337 12.89 47.43 34.41
CA GLU A 337 13.38 46.56 35.51
C GLU A 337 13.66 45.14 35.00
#